data_AF-A0A1G0PDB1-F1
#
_entry.id   AF-A0A1G0PDB1-F1
#
_cell.length_a   1.000
_cell.length_b   1.000
_cell.length_c   1.000
_cell.angle_alpha   90.00
_cell.angle_beta   90.00
_cell.angle_gamma   90.00
#
_symmetry.space_group_name_H-M   'P 1'
#
loop_
_entity.id
_entity.type
_entity.pdbx_description
1 polymer ?
#
loop_
_entity_poly.entity_id
_entity_poly.type
_entity_poly.pdbx_seq_one_letter_code
_entity_poly.pdbx_strand_id
1 'polypeptide(L)'
;MAAKRLKDVDAAERAFRLQILAWALAVGAAMGGGGGGLLAGLVGAVVGFFTITTLVYLVAQWAVGRAHAVTQTIYNPSGGSTPYKPQYSYAASLAIRGRFAEAAAAYELHAIENPAEPEPYLQLARLYRDKLQQYEDALTWFRRVRTDATLAPGQELYVIQEIIDLYIGRLKAPRKAIPELTLVCQRFPATPAARAAEKQLAEMREMLARERDALEPFTAQFLKHMGRSSIAVAAAATRSEIEGQAVRDALRESGNDPEKAAERLGVPVNQLREKMRELGIG
;
A
#
# COMPACT_ATOMS: atom_id res chain seq x y z
N MET A 1 56.43 -9.67 -0.04
CA MET A 1 56.20 -10.00 -1.47
C MET A 1 54.83 -9.48 -1.88
N ALA A 2 54.75 -8.31 -2.51
CA ALA A 2 53.48 -7.64 -2.85
C ALA A 2 53.56 -6.93 -4.21
N ALA A 3 53.49 -7.70 -5.30
CA ALA A 3 53.59 -7.14 -6.66
C ALA A 3 52.71 -7.86 -7.69
N LYS A 4 51.49 -8.29 -7.31
CA LYS A 4 50.59 -9.00 -8.24
C LYS A 4 49.17 -8.44 -8.36
N ARG A 5 48.77 -7.41 -7.60
CA ARG A 5 47.36 -6.94 -7.55
C ARG A 5 47.03 -5.67 -8.34
N LEU A 6 48.03 -4.93 -8.83
CA LEU A 6 47.82 -3.67 -9.57
C LEU A 6 47.53 -3.89 -11.07
N LYS A 7 47.85 -5.06 -11.62
CA LYS A 7 47.77 -5.32 -13.06
C LYS A 7 46.35 -5.69 -13.53
N ASP A 8 45.52 -6.25 -12.65
CA ASP A 8 44.18 -6.76 -13.00
C ASP A 8 43.09 -5.68 -12.95
N VAL A 9 43.21 -4.68 -12.07
CA VAL A 9 42.25 -3.56 -11.97
C VAL A 9 42.33 -2.69 -13.23
N ASP A 10 43.56 -2.42 -13.68
CA ASP A 10 43.81 -1.63 -14.88
C ASP A 10 43.40 -2.38 -16.17
N ALA A 11 43.45 -3.72 -16.16
CA ALA A 11 42.95 -4.55 -17.26
C ALA A 11 41.41 -4.58 -17.34
N ALA A 12 40.71 -4.67 -16.21
CA ALA A 12 39.25 -4.67 -16.16
C ALA A 12 38.66 -3.30 -16.55
N GLU A 13 39.27 -2.22 -16.09
CA GLU A 13 38.86 -0.86 -16.45
C GLU A 13 39.11 -0.55 -17.94
N ARG A 14 40.22 -1.04 -18.51
CA ARG A 14 40.47 -0.96 -19.95
C ARG A 14 39.51 -1.83 -20.76
N ALA A 15 39.22 -3.05 -20.30
CA ALA A 15 38.28 -3.95 -20.97
C ALA A 15 36.86 -3.36 -21.01
N PHE A 16 36.41 -2.77 -19.92
CA PHE A 16 35.08 -2.16 -19.84
C PHE A 16 34.99 -0.88 -20.68
N ARG A 17 36.03 -0.03 -20.66
CA ARG A 17 36.13 1.15 -21.54
C ARG A 17 36.20 0.76 -23.02
N LEU A 18 36.93 -0.31 -23.36
CA LEU A 18 37.01 -0.86 -24.72
C LEU A 18 35.65 -1.40 -25.18
N GLN A 19 34.91 -2.04 -24.29
CA GLN A 19 33.59 -2.56 -24.62
C GLN A 19 32.57 -1.44 -24.84
N ILE A 20 32.58 -0.40 -24.00
CA ILE A 20 31.74 0.80 -24.20
C ILE A 20 32.13 1.53 -25.49
N LEU A 21 33.44 1.69 -25.76
CA LEU A 21 33.92 2.25 -27.02
C LEU A 21 33.48 1.42 -28.22
N ALA A 22 33.51 0.09 -28.13
CA ALA A 22 33.07 -0.80 -29.20
C ALA A 22 31.58 -0.65 -29.49
N TRP A 23 30.73 -0.57 -28.46
CA TRP A 23 29.28 -0.32 -28.65
C TRP A 23 28.99 1.08 -29.15
N ALA A 24 29.71 2.11 -28.67
CA ALA A 24 29.57 3.48 -29.15
C ALA A 24 30.01 3.63 -30.62
N LEU A 25 31.11 2.98 -31.02
CA LEU A 25 31.57 2.89 -32.41
C LEU A 25 30.56 2.16 -33.30
N ALA A 26 29.99 1.04 -32.83
CA ALA A 26 29.01 0.27 -33.58
C ALA A 26 27.72 1.06 -33.84
N VAL A 27 27.20 1.75 -32.80
CA VAL A 27 25.99 2.58 -32.92
C VAL A 27 26.26 3.84 -33.74
N GLY A 28 27.41 4.49 -33.53
CA GLY A 28 27.85 5.64 -34.31
C GLY A 28 28.03 5.32 -35.80
N ALA A 29 28.58 4.16 -36.13
CA ALA A 29 28.76 3.71 -37.51
C ALA A 29 27.40 3.40 -38.18
N ALA A 30 26.48 2.74 -37.46
CA ALA A 30 25.16 2.40 -37.97
C ALA A 30 24.29 3.65 -38.24
N MET A 31 24.25 4.61 -37.31
CA MET A 31 23.41 5.81 -37.45
C MET A 31 24.09 6.96 -38.22
N GLY A 32 25.40 7.17 -38.02
CA GLY A 32 26.17 8.21 -38.70
C GLY A 32 26.49 7.86 -40.16
N GLY A 33 26.82 6.59 -40.43
CA GLY A 33 27.07 6.11 -41.79
C GLY A 33 25.79 6.05 -42.65
N GLY A 34 24.68 5.58 -42.07
CA GLY A 34 23.40 5.50 -42.76
C GLY A 34 22.71 6.86 -42.97
N GLY A 35 22.66 7.71 -41.93
CA GLY A 35 21.94 8.98 -41.98
C GLY A 35 22.76 10.15 -42.54
N GLY A 36 24.05 10.24 -42.19
CA GLY A 36 24.91 11.36 -42.62
C GLY A 36 25.42 11.22 -44.06
N GLY A 37 25.64 9.98 -44.51
CA GLY A 37 26.10 9.70 -45.88
C GLY A 37 25.05 9.99 -46.96
N LEU A 38 23.76 9.82 -46.64
CA LEU A 38 22.66 10.05 -47.58
C LEU A 38 22.36 11.54 -47.81
N LEU A 39 22.63 12.42 -46.84
CA LEU A 39 22.26 13.84 -46.92
C LEU A 39 23.40 14.76 -47.38
N ALA A 40 24.68 14.43 -47.08
CA ALA A 40 25.81 15.32 -47.34
C ALA A 40 27.11 14.60 -47.77
N GLY A 41 27.01 13.34 -48.23
CA GLY A 41 28.15 12.54 -48.69
C GLY A 41 29.15 12.19 -47.60
N LEU A 42 30.38 11.86 -47.99
CA LEU A 42 31.45 11.39 -47.08
C LEU A 42 31.75 12.38 -45.93
N VAL A 43 31.68 13.69 -46.19
CA VAL A 43 31.94 14.71 -45.17
C VAL A 43 30.82 14.74 -44.12
N GLY A 44 29.56 14.60 -44.52
CA GLY A 44 28.42 14.50 -43.61
C GLY A 44 28.44 13.22 -42.77
N ALA A 45 28.88 12.10 -43.35
CA ALA A 45 29.04 10.84 -42.64
C ALA A 45 30.11 10.94 -41.53
N VAL A 46 31.25 11.58 -41.81
CA VAL A 46 32.34 11.75 -40.83
C VAL A 46 31.92 12.70 -39.70
N VAL A 47 31.33 13.85 -40.04
CA VAL A 47 30.86 14.82 -39.03
C VAL A 47 29.72 14.24 -38.19
N GLY A 48 28.79 13.52 -38.81
CA GLY A 48 27.70 12.82 -38.13
C GLY A 48 28.21 11.72 -37.18
N PHE A 49 29.22 10.96 -37.61
CA PHE A 49 29.84 9.92 -36.80
C PHE A 49 30.48 10.51 -35.52
N PHE A 50 31.29 11.56 -35.64
CA PHE A 50 31.95 12.17 -34.48
C PHE A 50 30.96 12.88 -33.54
N THR A 51 29.96 13.58 -34.08
CA THR A 51 28.97 14.31 -33.27
C THR A 51 28.05 13.37 -32.49
N ILE A 52 27.52 12.32 -33.14
CA ILE A 52 26.65 11.34 -32.50
C ILE A 52 27.44 10.52 -31.46
N THR A 53 28.66 10.08 -31.80
CA THR A 53 29.51 9.31 -30.86
C THR A 53 29.86 10.15 -29.63
N THR A 54 30.19 11.43 -29.83
CA THR A 54 30.49 12.36 -28.72
C THR A 54 29.25 12.62 -27.86
N LEU A 55 28.08 12.78 -28.48
CA LEU A 55 26.81 12.98 -27.77
C LEU A 55 26.44 11.75 -26.91
N VAL A 56 26.53 10.56 -27.48
CA VAL A 56 26.28 9.30 -26.76
C VAL A 56 27.27 9.12 -25.61
N TYR A 57 28.56 9.43 -25.84
CA TYR A 57 29.58 9.40 -24.80
C TYR A 57 29.30 10.39 -23.67
N LEU A 58 28.90 11.63 -23.98
CA LEU A 58 28.55 12.65 -22.99
C LEU A 58 27.28 12.28 -22.19
N VAL A 59 26.26 11.73 -22.83
CA VAL A 59 25.05 11.25 -22.15
C VAL A 59 25.36 10.07 -21.24
N ALA A 60 26.21 9.14 -21.69
CA ALA A 60 26.69 8.04 -20.85
C ALA A 60 27.48 8.56 -19.64
N GLN A 61 28.39 9.52 -19.84
CA GLN A 61 29.13 10.16 -18.74
C GLN A 61 28.21 10.95 -17.79
N TRP A 62 27.13 11.55 -18.28
CA TRP A 62 26.14 12.25 -17.45
C TRP A 62 25.28 11.28 -16.63
N ALA A 63 24.85 10.17 -17.23
CA ALA A 63 24.15 9.09 -16.53
C ALA A 63 25.04 8.44 -15.47
N VAL A 64 26.32 8.24 -15.79
CA VAL A 64 27.34 7.71 -14.87
C VAL A 64 27.75 8.75 -13.83
N GLY A 65 27.67 10.05 -14.11
CA GLY A 65 27.88 11.14 -13.14
C GLY A 65 26.83 11.16 -12.02
N ARG A 66 25.58 10.76 -12.34
CA ARG A 66 24.56 10.50 -11.31
C ARG A 66 24.75 9.17 -10.58
N ALA A 67 25.41 8.20 -11.20
CA ALA A 67 25.81 6.95 -10.55
C ALA A 67 27.10 7.08 -9.71
N HIS A 68 27.99 8.04 -10.00
CA HIS A 68 29.26 8.22 -9.29
C HIS A 68 29.11 8.59 -7.81
N ALA A 69 27.98 9.21 -7.43
CA ALA A 69 27.63 9.42 -6.02
C ALA A 69 27.33 8.10 -5.28
N VAL A 70 27.05 7.02 -6.00
CA VAL A 70 26.72 5.69 -5.47
C VAL A 70 27.88 4.69 -5.64
N THR A 71 28.76 4.87 -6.64
CA THR A 71 29.85 3.91 -6.89
C THR A 71 31.13 4.17 -6.08
N GLN A 72 31.43 5.42 -5.74
CA GLN A 72 32.62 5.76 -4.92
C GLN A 72 32.53 5.22 -3.48
N THR A 73 31.32 4.91 -2.98
CA THR A 73 31.11 4.29 -1.66
C THR A 73 31.27 2.77 -1.66
N ILE A 74 31.31 2.12 -2.84
CA ILE A 74 31.41 0.65 -2.93
C ILE A 74 32.86 0.21 -3.09
N TYR A 75 33.71 1.00 -3.75
CA TYR A 75 35.05 0.54 -4.14
C TYR A 75 36.22 1.11 -3.33
N ASN A 76 35.99 2.07 -2.42
CA ASN A 76 37.08 2.64 -1.61
C ASN A 76 36.62 2.98 -0.17
N PRO A 77 36.65 2.03 0.78
CA PRO A 77 36.40 2.37 2.17
C PRO A 77 37.67 3.00 2.74
N SER A 78 37.74 4.33 2.79
CA SER A 78 38.66 5.02 3.70
C SER A 78 38.14 4.81 5.12
N GLY A 79 38.90 4.08 5.94
CA GLY A 79 38.54 3.66 7.30
C GLY A 79 38.51 4.78 8.35
N GLY A 80 38.03 5.99 8.03
CA GLY A 80 38.12 7.16 8.90
C GLY A 80 36.83 7.89 9.24
N SER A 81 35.70 7.63 8.55
CA SER A 81 34.49 8.44 8.79
C SER A 81 33.18 7.85 8.25
N THR A 82 33.08 6.51 8.15
CA THR A 82 31.79 5.86 7.87
C THR A 82 30.99 5.69 9.15
N PRO A 83 29.77 6.27 9.26
CA PRO A 83 28.81 5.85 10.27
C PRO A 83 28.63 4.34 10.17
N TYR A 84 28.74 3.63 11.30
CA TYR A 84 28.48 2.20 11.38
C TYR A 84 27.06 1.93 10.87
N LYS A 85 26.92 1.42 9.64
CA LYS A 85 25.66 0.87 9.15
C LYS A 85 25.60 -0.57 9.64
N PRO A 86 24.59 -0.97 10.43
CA PRO A 86 24.43 -2.35 10.86
C PRO A 86 24.45 -3.26 9.63
N GLN A 87 25.47 -4.09 9.54
CA GLN A 87 25.59 -5.03 8.44
C GLN A 87 24.66 -6.20 8.77
N TYR A 88 23.45 -6.19 8.22
CA TYR A 88 22.51 -7.34 8.21
C TYR A 88 23.05 -8.51 7.36
N SER A 89 24.37 -8.71 7.34
CA SER A 89 25.08 -9.65 6.49
C SER A 89 24.58 -11.07 6.69
N TYR A 90 24.23 -11.44 7.93
CA TYR A 90 23.66 -12.74 8.22
C TYR A 90 22.28 -12.94 7.57
N ALA A 91 21.31 -12.05 7.85
CA ALA A 91 19.97 -12.12 7.28
C ALA A 91 19.98 -12.04 5.74
N ALA A 92 20.80 -11.14 5.19
CA ALA A 92 20.98 -10.99 3.74
C ALA A 92 21.61 -12.26 3.12
N SER A 93 22.58 -12.89 3.79
CA SER A 93 23.18 -14.14 3.31
C SER A 93 22.18 -15.28 3.25
N LEU A 94 21.26 -15.37 4.23
CA LEU A 94 20.18 -16.36 4.23
C LEU A 94 19.20 -16.12 3.07
N ALA A 95 18.85 -14.86 2.81
CA ALA A 95 17.98 -14.49 1.69
C ALA A 95 18.61 -14.85 0.33
N ILE A 96 19.92 -14.58 0.15
CA ILE A 96 20.66 -14.95 -1.07
C ILE A 96 20.72 -16.47 -1.25
N ARG A 97 20.85 -17.24 -0.15
CA ARG A 97 20.84 -18.71 -0.16
C ARG A 97 19.45 -19.32 -0.37
N GLY A 98 18.42 -18.51 -0.56
CA GLY A 98 17.04 -18.99 -0.74
C GLY A 98 16.36 -19.44 0.55
N ARG A 99 16.98 -19.25 1.72
CA ARG A 99 16.42 -19.59 3.03
C ARG A 99 15.53 -18.44 3.51
N PHE A 100 14.44 -18.20 2.80
CA PHE A 100 13.61 -17.00 2.99
C PHE A 100 12.90 -16.97 4.34
N ALA A 101 12.40 -18.09 4.86
CA ALA A 101 11.75 -18.13 6.17
C ALA A 101 12.72 -17.78 7.31
N GLU A 102 13.96 -18.27 7.22
CA GLU A 102 14.98 -17.98 8.23
C GLU A 102 15.55 -16.57 8.11
N ALA A 103 15.67 -16.07 6.88
CA ALA A 103 15.99 -14.67 6.64
C ALA A 103 14.90 -13.75 7.23
N ALA A 104 13.62 -14.12 7.09
CA ALA A 104 12.51 -13.38 7.67
C ALA A 104 12.62 -13.32 9.21
N ALA A 105 12.85 -14.46 9.86
CA ALA A 105 13.06 -14.53 11.31
C ALA A 105 14.26 -13.69 11.77
N ALA A 106 15.36 -13.70 11.00
CA ALA A 106 16.54 -12.89 11.32
C ALA A 106 16.27 -11.38 11.19
N TYR A 107 15.53 -10.95 10.16
CA TYR A 107 15.12 -9.55 10.02
C TYR A 107 14.10 -9.13 11.09
N GLU A 108 13.20 -10.02 11.48
CA GLU A 108 12.25 -9.77 12.57
C GLU A 108 12.96 -9.54 13.90
N LEU A 109 13.96 -10.37 14.23
CA LEU A 109 14.79 -10.16 15.42
C LEU A 109 15.44 -8.77 15.41
N HIS A 110 16.03 -8.38 14.28
CA HIS A 110 16.63 -7.05 14.14
C HIS A 110 15.61 -5.91 14.24
N ALA A 111 14.40 -6.10 13.73
CA ALA A 111 13.31 -5.14 13.85
C ALA A 111 12.89 -4.94 15.31
N ILE A 112 12.90 -6.01 16.12
CA ILE A 112 12.62 -5.96 17.57
C ILE A 112 13.77 -5.31 18.34
N GLU A 113 15.01 -5.65 18.01
CA GLU A 113 16.22 -5.09 18.66
C GLU A 113 16.37 -3.59 18.40
N ASN A 114 16.05 -3.15 17.18
CA ASN A 114 16.19 -1.75 16.77
C ASN A 114 14.91 -1.26 16.06
N PRO A 115 13.84 -0.96 16.82
CA PRO A 115 12.54 -0.60 16.24
C PRO A 115 12.55 0.72 15.47
N ALA A 116 13.46 1.63 15.82
CA ALA A 116 13.57 2.94 15.15
C ALA A 116 14.16 2.84 13.74
N GLU A 117 14.84 1.73 13.39
CA GLU A 117 15.51 1.59 12.11
C GLU A 117 14.56 0.99 11.05
N PRO A 118 14.34 1.66 9.91
CA PRO A 118 13.35 1.20 8.93
C PRO A 118 13.83 0.03 8.07
N GLU A 119 15.14 -0.17 7.93
CA GLU A 119 15.71 -1.12 6.96
C GLU A 119 15.31 -2.58 7.22
N PRO A 120 15.37 -3.13 8.47
CA PRO A 120 14.92 -4.49 8.76
C PRO A 120 13.46 -4.73 8.37
N TYR A 121 12.58 -3.79 8.73
CA TYR A 121 11.16 -3.89 8.43
C TYR A 121 10.89 -3.87 6.92
N LEU A 122 11.61 -3.03 6.16
CA LEU A 122 11.47 -2.94 4.71
C LEU A 122 11.97 -4.20 4.00
N GLN A 123 13.11 -4.74 4.43
CA GLN A 123 13.64 -5.99 3.87
C GLN A 123 12.74 -7.16 4.19
N LEU A 124 12.18 -7.21 5.40
CA LEU A 124 11.20 -8.20 5.81
C LEU A 124 9.94 -8.12 4.95
N ALA A 125 9.34 -6.93 4.81
CA ALA A 125 8.14 -6.72 4.01
C ALA A 125 8.35 -7.11 2.53
N ARG A 126 9.50 -6.76 1.94
CA ARG A 126 9.86 -7.17 0.58
C ARG A 126 10.02 -8.68 0.45
N LEU A 127 10.61 -9.33 1.45
CA LEU A 127 10.78 -10.78 1.46
C LEU A 127 9.44 -11.50 1.48
N TYR A 128 8.50 -11.04 2.31
CA TYR A 128 7.12 -11.54 2.33
C TYR A 128 6.41 -11.32 0.99
N ARG A 129 6.56 -10.14 0.38
CA ARG A 129 5.94 -9.80 -0.92
C ARG A 129 6.50 -10.63 -2.08
N ASP A 130 7.83 -10.67 -2.23
CA ASP A 130 8.49 -11.15 -3.45
C ASP A 130 8.79 -12.64 -3.41
N LYS A 131 9.17 -13.17 -2.25
CA LYS A 131 9.67 -14.55 -2.12
C LYS A 131 8.66 -15.49 -1.49
N LEU A 132 7.98 -15.05 -0.43
CA LEU A 132 6.98 -15.86 0.27
C LEU A 132 5.57 -15.70 -0.33
N GLN A 133 5.34 -14.63 -1.12
CA GLN A 133 4.05 -14.29 -1.72
C GLN A 133 2.90 -14.18 -0.70
N GLN A 134 3.23 -13.87 0.54
CA GLN A 134 2.28 -13.63 1.62
C GLN A 134 2.01 -12.12 1.67
N TYR A 135 1.07 -11.68 0.85
CA TYR A 135 0.84 -10.26 0.58
C TYR A 135 0.23 -9.52 1.77
N GLU A 136 -0.61 -10.20 2.55
CA GLU A 136 -1.22 -9.68 3.78
C GLU A 136 -0.18 -9.46 4.88
N ASP A 137 0.76 -10.39 5.02
CA ASP A 137 1.86 -10.28 5.97
C ASP A 137 2.82 -9.15 5.55
N ALA A 138 3.16 -9.08 4.25
CA ALA A 138 3.94 -7.98 3.70
C ALA A 138 3.29 -6.61 4.01
N LEU A 139 1.97 -6.51 3.86
CA LEU A 139 1.22 -5.29 4.14
C LEU A 139 1.27 -4.92 5.63
N THR A 140 1.17 -5.91 6.52
CA THR A 140 1.29 -5.71 7.96
C THR A 140 2.67 -5.16 8.32
N TRP A 141 3.73 -5.72 7.72
CA TRP A 141 5.09 -5.23 7.92
C TRP A 141 5.30 -3.82 7.36
N PHE A 142 4.83 -3.51 6.15
CA PHE A 142 4.91 -2.15 5.60
C PHE A 142 4.19 -1.11 6.48
N ARG A 143 3.07 -1.48 7.11
CA ARG A 143 2.38 -0.61 8.07
C ARG A 143 3.18 -0.40 9.35
N ARG A 144 3.77 -1.47 9.89
CA ARG A 144 4.66 -1.39 11.07
C ARG A 144 5.86 -0.48 10.83
N VAL A 145 6.45 -0.49 9.62
CA VAL A 145 7.52 0.46 9.27
C VAL A 145 7.08 1.91 9.55
N ARG A 146 5.83 2.26 9.21
CA ARG A 146 5.32 3.64 9.34
C ARG A 146 4.98 4.03 10.77
N THR A 147 4.64 3.07 11.63
CA THR A 147 4.30 3.34 13.04
C THR A 147 5.53 3.29 13.95
N ASP A 148 6.43 2.35 13.68
CA ASP A 148 7.45 1.95 14.65
C ASP A 148 8.82 2.56 14.30
N ALA A 149 9.11 2.75 13.01
CA ALA A 149 10.40 3.25 12.53
C ALA A 149 10.40 4.75 12.21
N THR A 150 11.57 5.37 12.29
CA THR A 150 11.76 6.77 11.90
C THR A 150 12.08 6.85 10.42
N LEU A 151 11.13 7.35 9.63
CA LEU A 151 11.24 7.41 8.17
C LEU A 151 11.63 8.80 7.65
N ALA A 152 12.58 8.83 6.72
CA ALA A 152 12.80 10.00 5.89
C ALA A 152 11.59 10.19 4.93
N PRO A 153 11.26 11.44 4.52
CA PRO A 153 10.10 11.70 3.65
C PRO A 153 10.07 10.86 2.36
N GLY A 154 11.23 10.63 1.75
CA GLY A 154 11.34 9.77 0.55
C GLY A 154 11.08 8.29 0.82
N GLN A 155 11.50 7.78 1.98
CA GLN A 155 11.23 6.39 2.40
C GLN A 155 9.76 6.21 2.76
N GLU A 156 9.16 7.20 3.42
CA GLU A 156 7.74 7.17 3.72
C GLU A 156 6.89 7.14 2.44
N LEU A 157 7.20 8.00 1.46
CA LEU A 157 6.52 7.97 0.16
C LEU A 157 6.67 6.60 -0.52
N TYR A 158 7.87 6.04 -0.51
CA TYR A 158 8.12 4.70 -1.04
C TYR A 158 7.25 3.64 -0.36
N VAL A 159 7.17 3.62 0.96
CA VAL A 159 6.33 2.66 1.70
C VAL A 159 4.86 2.80 1.36
N ILE A 160 4.36 4.03 1.25
CA ILE A 160 2.95 4.27 0.90
C ILE A 160 2.66 3.75 -0.52
N GLN A 161 3.57 3.99 -1.48
CA GLN A 161 3.46 3.46 -2.83
C GLN A 161 3.42 1.92 -2.85
N GLU A 162 4.28 1.27 -2.06
CA GLU A 162 4.29 -0.19 -1.96
C GLU A 162 2.98 -0.75 -1.39
N ILE A 163 2.38 -0.08 -0.40
CA ILE A 163 1.07 -0.44 0.14
C ILE A 163 -0.02 -0.28 -0.92
N ILE A 164 0.00 0.80 -1.70
CA ILE A 164 -0.95 1.04 -2.79
C ILE A 164 -0.83 -0.06 -3.85
N ASP A 165 0.39 -0.38 -4.27
CA ASP A 165 0.66 -1.41 -5.29
C ASP A 165 0.21 -2.80 -4.81
N LEU A 166 0.40 -3.11 -3.53
CA LEU A 166 -0.13 -4.35 -2.92
C LEU A 166 -1.66 -4.39 -2.97
N TYR A 167 -2.34 -3.30 -2.62
CA TYR A 167 -3.80 -3.25 -2.64
C TYR A 167 -4.40 -3.38 -4.03
N ILE A 168 -3.84 -2.65 -5.00
CA ILE A 168 -4.37 -2.63 -6.36
C ILE A 168 -3.97 -3.90 -7.11
N GLY A 169 -2.70 -4.30 -7.05
CA GLY A 169 -2.15 -5.37 -7.86
C GLY A 169 -2.41 -6.77 -7.31
N ARG A 170 -2.00 -7.04 -6.07
CA ARG A 170 -1.94 -8.41 -5.52
C ARG A 170 -3.20 -8.78 -4.74
N LEU A 171 -3.64 -7.90 -3.85
CA LEU A 171 -4.81 -8.13 -2.98
C LEU A 171 -6.14 -7.84 -3.66
N LYS A 172 -6.12 -7.22 -4.85
CA LYS A 172 -7.31 -6.87 -5.64
C LYS A 172 -8.39 -6.14 -4.81
N ALA A 173 -7.94 -5.31 -3.89
CA ALA A 173 -8.79 -4.54 -2.97
C ALA A 173 -8.60 -3.04 -3.21
N PRO A 174 -8.89 -2.52 -4.41
CA PRO A 174 -8.59 -1.13 -4.80
C PRO A 174 -9.29 -0.10 -3.91
N ARG A 175 -10.46 -0.43 -3.33
CA ARG A 175 -11.17 0.44 -2.38
C ARG A 175 -10.33 0.77 -1.14
N LYS A 176 -9.49 -0.17 -0.68
CA LYS A 176 -8.60 0.03 0.48
C LYS A 176 -7.40 0.91 0.15
N ALA A 177 -7.07 1.11 -1.13
CA ALA A 177 -5.98 1.98 -1.57
C ALA A 177 -6.36 3.47 -1.54
N ILE A 178 -7.65 3.82 -1.60
CA ILE A 178 -8.15 5.21 -1.62
C ILE A 178 -7.61 6.09 -0.47
N PRO A 179 -7.65 5.66 0.81
CA PRO A 179 -7.09 6.47 1.89
C PRO A 179 -5.58 6.68 1.74
N GLU A 180 -4.84 5.67 1.25
CA GLU A 180 -3.39 5.76 1.05
C GLU A 180 -3.06 6.70 -0.13
N LEU A 181 -3.84 6.64 -1.22
CA LEU A 181 -3.72 7.59 -2.34
C LEU A 181 -3.98 9.03 -1.90
N THR A 182 -5.03 9.24 -1.08
CA THR A 182 -5.35 10.55 -0.51
C THR A 182 -4.20 11.07 0.35
N LEU A 183 -3.58 10.20 1.14
CA LEU A 183 -2.43 10.54 1.97
C LEU A 183 -1.23 10.99 1.13
N VAL A 184 -0.94 10.33 0.00
CA VAL A 184 0.13 10.76 -0.93
C VAL A 184 -0.14 12.19 -1.44
N CYS A 185 -1.37 12.49 -1.85
CA CYS A 185 -1.74 13.82 -2.33
C CYS A 185 -1.59 14.90 -1.25
N GLN A 186 -1.98 14.59 -0.01
CA GLN A 186 -1.92 15.55 1.10
C GLN A 186 -0.49 15.78 1.61
N ARG A 187 0.30 14.72 1.77
CA ARG A 187 1.62 14.78 2.40
C ARG A 187 2.75 15.07 1.41
N PHE A 188 2.56 14.76 0.12
CA PHE A 188 3.57 14.91 -0.93
C PHE A 188 3.07 15.62 -2.20
N PRO A 189 2.36 16.77 -2.11
CA PRO A 189 1.63 17.37 -3.23
C PRO A 189 2.49 17.77 -4.44
N ALA A 190 3.75 18.15 -4.22
CA ALA A 190 4.66 18.60 -5.29
C ALA A 190 5.34 17.45 -6.07
N THR A 191 5.06 16.18 -5.72
CA THR A 191 5.75 15.03 -6.30
C THR A 191 5.05 14.50 -7.55
N PRO A 192 5.78 13.86 -8.49
CA PRO A 192 5.16 13.12 -9.59
C PRO A 192 4.21 12.02 -9.09
N ALA A 193 4.52 11.43 -7.93
CA ALA A 193 3.70 10.43 -7.27
C ALA A 193 2.31 10.98 -6.89
N ALA A 194 2.23 12.19 -6.34
CA ALA A 194 0.95 12.82 -6.02
C ALA A 194 0.10 13.08 -7.26
N ARG A 195 0.69 13.55 -8.37
CA ARG A 195 -0.05 13.70 -9.65
C ARG A 195 -0.60 12.38 -10.17
N ALA A 196 0.17 11.30 -10.07
CA ALA A 196 -0.29 9.97 -10.45
C ALA A 196 -1.41 9.47 -9.51
N ALA A 197 -1.26 9.71 -8.20
CA ALA A 197 -2.25 9.35 -7.20
C ALA A 197 -3.57 10.11 -7.38
N GLU A 198 -3.53 11.39 -7.74
CA GLU A 198 -4.73 12.19 -8.05
C GLU A 198 -5.51 11.60 -9.22
N LYS A 199 -4.80 11.24 -10.30
CA LYS A 199 -5.42 10.60 -11.46
C LYS A 199 -6.08 9.27 -11.08
N GLN A 200 -5.35 8.40 -10.38
CA GLN A 200 -5.88 7.12 -9.91
C GLN A 200 -7.07 7.30 -8.97
N LEU A 201 -7.03 8.29 -8.09
CA LEU A 201 -8.12 8.58 -7.15
C LEU A 201 -9.38 9.08 -7.86
N ALA A 202 -9.23 9.86 -8.94
CA ALA A 202 -10.35 10.24 -9.79
C ALA A 202 -10.98 9.01 -10.47
N GLU A 203 -10.17 8.14 -11.06
CA GLU A 203 -10.63 6.88 -11.67
C GLU A 203 -11.37 5.99 -10.66
N MET A 204 -10.84 5.85 -9.44
CA MET A 204 -11.46 5.07 -8.37
C MET A 204 -12.79 5.67 -7.89
N ARG A 205 -12.91 7.00 -7.83
CA ARG A 205 -14.16 7.68 -7.46
C ARG A 205 -15.24 7.47 -8.52
N GLU A 206 -14.88 7.54 -9.79
CA GLU A 206 -15.82 7.23 -10.88
C GLU A 206 -16.30 5.79 -10.82
N MET A 207 -15.40 4.84 -10.61
CA MET A 207 -15.76 3.42 -10.45
C MET A 207 -16.75 3.24 -9.30
N LEU A 208 -16.48 3.83 -8.13
CA LEU A 208 -17.38 3.78 -6.98
C LEU A 208 -18.73 4.45 -7.23
N ALA A 209 -18.76 5.58 -7.95
CA ALA A 209 -19.99 6.25 -8.32
C ALA A 209 -20.85 5.36 -9.23
N ARG A 210 -20.25 4.72 -10.24
CA ARG A 210 -20.95 3.77 -11.13
C ARG A 210 -21.50 2.57 -10.34
N GLU A 211 -20.73 2.02 -9.42
CA GLU A 211 -21.18 0.90 -8.57
C GLU A 211 -22.33 1.32 -7.65
N ARG A 212 -22.27 2.53 -7.06
CA ARG A 212 -23.36 3.07 -6.25
C ARG A 212 -24.62 3.27 -7.07
N ASP A 213 -24.51 3.87 -8.25
CA ASP A 213 -25.64 4.18 -9.12
C ASP A 213 -26.28 2.87 -9.67
N ALA A 214 -25.51 1.80 -9.81
CA ALA A 214 -26.03 0.47 -10.11
C ALA A 214 -26.80 -0.18 -8.93
N LEU A 215 -26.44 0.16 -7.69
CA LEU A 215 -27.06 -0.37 -6.46
C LEU A 215 -28.28 0.44 -6.00
N GLU A 216 -28.37 1.73 -6.36
CA GLU A 216 -29.50 2.64 -6.12
C GLU A 216 -30.90 2.02 -6.36
N PRO A 217 -31.19 1.38 -7.51
CA PRO A 217 -32.50 0.77 -7.73
C PRO A 217 -32.78 -0.41 -6.79
N PHE A 218 -31.75 -1.20 -6.45
CA PHE A 218 -31.88 -2.30 -5.50
C PHE A 218 -32.10 -1.78 -4.07
N THR A 219 -31.33 -0.78 -3.63
CA THR A 219 -31.47 -0.20 -2.29
C THR A 219 -32.80 0.52 -2.15
N ALA A 220 -33.26 1.26 -3.17
CA ALA A 220 -34.57 1.89 -3.18
C ALA A 220 -35.70 0.84 -3.10
N GLN A 221 -35.59 -0.26 -3.86
CA GLN A 221 -36.55 -1.36 -3.81
C GLN A 221 -36.53 -2.07 -2.45
N PHE A 222 -35.34 -2.33 -1.89
CA PHE A 222 -35.16 -2.96 -0.58
C PHE A 222 -35.72 -2.10 0.56
N LEU A 223 -35.40 -0.80 0.58
CA LEU A 223 -35.93 0.16 1.56
C LEU A 223 -37.45 0.29 1.47
N LYS A 224 -38.02 0.28 0.25
CA LYS A 224 -39.47 0.29 0.03
C LYS A 224 -40.18 -0.95 0.60
N HIS A 225 -39.52 -2.11 0.61
CA HIS A 225 -40.05 -3.35 1.18
C HIS A 225 -39.82 -3.46 2.69
N MET A 226 -38.68 -2.99 3.20
CA MET A 226 -38.40 -2.95 4.65
C MET A 226 -39.29 -1.94 5.39
N GLY A 227 -39.46 -0.72 4.85
CA GLY A 227 -40.15 0.37 5.55
C GLY A 227 -41.63 0.12 5.87
N ARG A 228 -42.28 -0.83 5.17
CA ARG A 228 -43.70 -1.16 5.41
C ARG A 228 -43.92 -2.35 6.35
N SER A 229 -42.97 -3.26 6.46
CA SER A 229 -43.19 -4.54 7.14
C SER A 229 -42.45 -4.64 8.47
N SER A 230 -41.16 -4.29 8.53
CA SER A 230 -40.36 -4.54 9.73
C SER A 230 -40.56 -3.49 10.83
N ILE A 231 -40.71 -2.20 10.49
CA ILE A 231 -40.91 -1.14 11.48
C ILE A 231 -42.30 -1.24 12.11
N ALA A 232 -43.34 -1.52 11.33
CA ALA A 232 -44.70 -1.70 11.85
C ALA A 232 -44.80 -2.95 12.75
N VAL A 233 -44.16 -4.06 12.37
CA VAL A 233 -44.11 -5.29 13.17
C VAL A 233 -43.27 -5.09 14.44
N ALA A 234 -42.10 -4.44 14.35
CA ALA A 234 -41.26 -4.15 15.52
C ALA A 234 -41.90 -3.13 16.48
N ALA A 235 -42.62 -2.13 15.97
CA ALA A 235 -43.37 -1.16 16.77
C ALA A 235 -44.61 -1.79 17.41
N ALA A 236 -45.31 -2.70 16.73
CA ALA A 236 -46.41 -3.46 17.29
C ALA A 236 -45.94 -4.44 18.38
N ALA A 237 -44.82 -5.13 18.14
CA ALA A 237 -44.20 -6.05 19.11
C ALA A 237 -43.76 -5.31 20.39
N THR A 238 -43.00 -4.22 20.26
CA THR A 238 -42.54 -3.43 21.41
C THR A 238 -43.71 -2.78 22.16
N ARG A 239 -44.75 -2.30 21.45
CA ARG A 239 -45.98 -1.79 22.09
C ARG A 239 -46.70 -2.89 22.88
N SER A 240 -46.82 -4.09 22.33
CA SER A 240 -47.47 -5.22 23.02
C SER A 240 -46.69 -5.68 24.27
N GLU A 241 -45.36 -5.66 24.21
CA GLU A 241 -44.51 -5.99 25.37
C GLU A 241 -44.62 -4.94 26.48
N ILE A 242 -44.55 -3.65 26.13
CA ILE A 242 -44.67 -2.54 27.09
C ILE A 242 -46.05 -2.56 27.74
N GLU A 243 -47.12 -2.74 26.96
CA GLU A 243 -48.48 -2.82 27.49
C GLU A 243 -48.69 -4.05 28.38
N GLY A 244 -48.15 -5.20 28.01
CA GLY A 244 -48.23 -6.42 28.83
C GLY A 244 -47.39 -6.38 30.10
N GLN A 245 -46.31 -5.60 30.12
CA GLN A 245 -45.51 -5.36 31.32
C GLN A 245 -46.22 -4.40 32.27
N ALA A 246 -46.80 -3.31 31.76
CA ALA A 246 -47.59 -2.38 32.56
C ALA A 246 -48.81 -3.04 33.23
N VAL A 247 -49.50 -3.96 32.54
CA VAL A 247 -50.60 -4.73 33.13
C VAL A 247 -50.12 -5.67 34.24
N ARG A 248 -48.98 -6.36 34.04
CA ARG A 248 -48.39 -7.25 35.05
C ARG A 248 -47.93 -6.48 36.29
N ASP A 249 -47.32 -5.32 36.11
CA ASP A 249 -46.86 -4.48 37.22
C ASP A 249 -48.05 -3.91 38.00
N ALA A 250 -49.10 -3.44 37.31
CA ALA A 250 -50.32 -2.97 37.96
C ALA A 250 -51.05 -4.06 38.77
N LEU A 251 -51.10 -5.29 38.26
CA LEU A 251 -51.67 -6.45 38.97
C LEU A 251 -50.81 -6.84 40.18
N ARG A 252 -49.49 -6.82 40.04
CA ARG A 252 -48.56 -7.13 41.14
C ARG A 252 -48.71 -6.12 42.28
N GLU A 253 -48.82 -4.84 41.96
CA GLU A 253 -48.99 -3.77 42.94
C GLU A 253 -50.40 -3.73 43.55
N SER A 254 -51.42 -4.24 42.85
CA SER A 254 -52.80 -4.31 43.34
C SER A 254 -53.11 -5.57 44.16
N GLY A 255 -52.14 -6.47 44.31
CA GLY A 255 -52.32 -7.74 45.01
C GLY A 255 -53.13 -8.76 44.21
N ASN A 256 -52.99 -8.76 42.88
CA ASN A 256 -53.73 -9.60 41.93
C ASN A 256 -55.25 -9.32 41.87
N ASP A 257 -55.69 -8.17 42.35
CA ASP A 257 -57.07 -7.71 42.23
C ASP A 257 -57.25 -6.91 40.91
N PRO A 258 -58.03 -7.42 39.94
CA PRO A 258 -58.22 -6.77 38.63
C PRO A 258 -59.01 -5.46 38.73
N GLU A 259 -59.81 -5.25 39.78
CA GLU A 259 -60.59 -4.02 39.92
C GLU A 259 -59.69 -2.85 40.35
N LYS A 260 -58.78 -3.10 41.30
CA LYS A 260 -57.78 -2.13 41.74
C LYS A 260 -56.69 -1.87 40.71
N ALA A 261 -56.33 -2.88 39.91
CA ALA A 261 -55.40 -2.71 38.78
C ALA A 261 -56.01 -1.83 37.68
N ALA A 262 -57.31 -1.98 37.40
CA ALA A 262 -58.04 -1.18 36.41
C ALA A 262 -58.14 0.29 36.85
N GLU A 263 -58.41 0.54 38.12
CA GLU A 263 -58.43 1.89 38.70
C GLU A 263 -57.07 2.59 38.58
N ARG A 264 -55.96 1.88 38.85
CA ARG A 264 -54.60 2.42 38.71
C ARG A 264 -54.20 2.72 37.26
N LEU A 265 -54.62 1.88 36.33
CA LEU A 265 -54.35 2.10 34.90
C LEU A 265 -55.31 3.14 34.29
N GLY A 266 -56.37 3.55 35.00
CA GLY A 266 -57.39 4.47 34.50
C GLY A 266 -58.24 3.87 33.37
N VAL A 267 -58.35 2.55 33.31
CA VAL A 267 -59.03 1.80 32.25
C VAL A 267 -60.23 1.06 32.84
N PRO A 268 -61.40 1.00 32.17
CA PRO A 268 -62.53 0.21 32.67
C PRO A 268 -62.17 -1.27 32.81
N VAL A 269 -62.63 -1.90 33.90
CA VAL A 269 -62.33 -3.30 34.28
C VAL A 269 -62.60 -4.30 33.15
N ASN A 270 -63.65 -4.07 32.36
CA ASN A 270 -64.00 -4.94 31.22
C ASN A 270 -62.91 -4.96 30.14
N GLN A 271 -62.30 -3.81 29.84
CA GLN A 271 -61.19 -3.70 28.89
C GLN A 271 -59.90 -4.31 29.46
N LEU A 272 -59.65 -4.15 30.76
CA LEU A 272 -58.50 -4.81 31.40
C LEU A 272 -58.64 -6.34 31.36
N ARG A 273 -59.83 -6.90 31.63
CA ARG A 273 -60.09 -8.35 31.58
C ARG A 273 -60.03 -8.92 30.16
N GLU A 274 -60.40 -8.14 29.15
CA GLU A 274 -60.24 -8.51 27.75
C GLU A 274 -58.76 -8.54 27.38
N LYS A 275 -58.00 -7.51 27.78
CA LYS A 275 -56.56 -7.41 27.53
C LYS A 275 -55.74 -8.46 28.28
N MET A 276 -56.13 -8.82 29.50
CA MET A 276 -55.55 -9.96 30.24
C MET A 276 -55.78 -11.28 29.49
N ARG A 277 -56.96 -11.47 28.88
CA ARG A 277 -57.25 -12.64 28.04
C ARG A 277 -56.43 -12.67 26.75
N GLU A 278 -56.29 -11.54 26.07
CA GLU A 278 -55.46 -11.41 24.85
C GLU A 278 -53.98 -11.69 25.13
N LEU A 279 -53.48 -11.29 26.30
CA LEU A 279 -52.10 -11.47 26.73
C LEU A 279 -51.84 -12.81 27.45
N GLY A 280 -52.87 -13.64 27.65
CA GLY A 280 -52.75 -14.93 28.35
C GLY A 280 -52.38 -14.81 29.84
N ILE A 281 -52.71 -13.69 30.48
CA ILE A 281 -52.44 -13.41 31.89
C ILE A 281 -53.67 -13.84 32.71
N GLY A 282 -53.53 -14.90 33.50
CA GLY A 282 -54.58 -15.48 34.35
C GLY A 282 -54.46 -15.07 35.82
#